data_AF-A0A834NXT0-F1
#
_entry.id   AF-A0A834NXT0-F1
#
_cell.length_a   1.000
_cell.length_b   1.000
_cell.length_c   1.000
_cell.angle_alpha   90.00
_cell.angle_beta   90.00
_cell.angle_gamma   90.00
#
_symmetry.space_group_name_H-M   'P 1'
#
loop_
_entity.id
_entity.type
_entity.pdbx_description
1 polymer ?
#
loop_
_entity_poly.entity_id
_entity_poly.type
_entity_poly.pdbx_seq_one_letter_code
_entity_poly.pdbx_strand_id
1 'polypeptide(L)'
;MILPHDVRARRLFATSGALKKVQEIQAEPGTILMEYIMQINCCFPEEIIRYYSPGYPETLLEAVEQYQPKCPSILSLDQKTLDYSDSTFSIPMYDEQG
;
A
#
# COMPACT_ATOMS: atom_id res chain seq x y z
N MET A 1 23.37 17.40 -13.35
CA MET A 1 23.05 16.24 -12.48
C MET A 1 22.54 15.11 -13.36
N ILE A 2 22.95 13.84 -13.13
CA ILE A 2 22.55 12.70 -13.98
C ILE A 2 21.12 12.22 -13.66
N LEU A 3 20.68 12.36 -12.41
CA LEU A 3 19.39 11.86 -11.92
C LEU A 3 18.14 12.40 -12.65
N PRO A 4 18.03 13.69 -13.03
CA PRO A 4 16.85 14.19 -13.74
C PRO A 4 16.61 13.51 -15.09
N HIS A 5 17.68 13.11 -15.78
CA HIS A 5 17.61 12.66 -17.18
C HIS A 5 17.76 11.15 -17.36
N ASP A 6 18.31 10.41 -16.39
CA ASP A 6 18.52 8.96 -16.50
C ASP A 6 17.66 8.18 -15.48
N VAL A 7 16.64 7.49 -16.00
CA VAL A 7 15.72 6.63 -15.22
C VAL A 7 16.46 5.49 -14.52
N ARG A 8 17.47 4.88 -15.16
CA ARG A 8 18.23 3.78 -14.58
C ARG A 8 19.09 4.27 -13.44
N ALA A 9 19.70 5.45 -13.59
CA ALA A 9 20.47 6.08 -12.52
C ALA A 9 19.59 6.38 -11.31
N ARG A 10 18.37 6.90 -11.51
CA ARG A 10 17.41 7.12 -10.40
C ARG A 10 17.06 5.83 -9.67
N ARG A 11 16.71 4.79 -10.42
CA ARG A 11 16.40 3.48 -9.83
C ARG A 11 17.58 2.96 -9.02
N LEU A 12 18.78 2.97 -9.60
CA LEU A 12 20.00 2.52 -8.93
C LEU A 12 20.28 3.32 -7.65
N PHE A 13 20.13 4.65 -7.70
CA PHE A 13 20.34 5.54 -6.55
C PHE A 13 19.37 5.28 -5.40
N ALA A 14 18.10 4.99 -5.70
CA ALA A 14 17.12 4.61 -4.68
C ALA A 14 17.46 3.23 -4.09
N THR A 15 17.68 2.22 -4.93
CA THR A 15 17.90 0.85 -4.48
C THR A 15 19.25 0.61 -3.79
N SER A 16 20.26 1.46 -4.06
CA SER A 16 21.57 1.36 -3.40
C SER A 16 21.57 1.86 -1.95
N GLY A 17 20.48 2.49 -1.50
CA GLY A 17 20.40 3.15 -0.20
C GLY A 17 20.96 4.58 -0.19
N ALA A 18 21.45 5.10 -1.32
CA ALA A 18 21.94 6.48 -1.40
C ALA A 18 20.82 7.49 -1.13
N LEU A 19 19.60 7.25 -1.64
CA LEU A 19 18.45 8.11 -1.35
C LEU A 19 18.10 8.12 0.13
N LYS A 20 18.16 6.96 0.81
CA LYS A 20 17.96 6.87 2.26
C LYS A 20 18.98 7.73 3.01
N LYS A 21 20.25 7.65 2.62
CA LYS A 21 21.32 8.45 3.22
C LYS A 21 21.08 9.95 3.05
N VAL A 22 20.55 10.38 1.90
CA VAL A 22 20.16 11.78 1.69
C VAL A 22 19.05 12.21 2.66
N GLN A 23 18.04 11.37 2.89
CA GLN A 23 16.95 11.70 3.84
C GLN A 23 17.40 11.74 5.30
N GLU A 24 18.49 11.04 5.65
CA GLU A 24 19.07 11.05 7.01
C GLU A 24 19.91 12.32 7.30
N ILE A 25 20.23 13.13 6.29
CA ILE A 25 21.04 14.35 6.46
C ILE A 25 20.18 15.45 7.10
N GLN A 26 20.64 15.97 8.24
CA GLN A 26 20.11 17.19 8.82
C GLN A 26 20.80 18.40 8.19
N ALA A 27 20.02 19.23 7.49
CA ALA A 27 20.51 20.44 6.86
C ALA A 27 19.75 21.65 7.42
N GLU A 28 20.49 22.71 7.77
CA GLU A 28 19.89 23.95 8.24
C GLU A 28 19.11 24.64 7.10
N PRO A 29 17.92 25.20 7.38
CA PRO A 29 17.16 25.95 6.39
C PRO A 29 17.97 27.11 5.78
N GLY A 30 17.84 27.29 4.46
CA GLY A 30 18.56 28.35 3.73
C GLY A 30 20.03 28.04 3.41
N THR A 31 20.52 26.85 3.77
CA THR A 31 21.86 26.41 3.34
C THR A 31 21.86 25.84 1.93
N ILE A 32 23.01 25.96 1.26
CA ILE A 32 23.27 25.31 -0.04
C ILE A 32 23.07 23.79 0.06
N LEU A 33 23.36 23.19 1.21
CA LEU A 33 23.14 21.76 1.45
C LEU A 33 21.64 21.40 1.35
N MET A 34 20.77 22.19 1.95
CA MET A 34 19.32 22.01 1.85
C MET A 34 18.84 22.15 0.40
N GLU A 35 19.39 23.11 -0.36
CA GLU A 35 19.08 23.26 -1.79
C GLU A 35 19.47 22.01 -2.59
N TYR A 36 20.65 21.42 -2.34
CA TYR A 36 21.05 20.18 -2.99
C TYR A 36 20.16 18.99 -2.63
N ILE A 37 19.77 18.85 -1.36
CA ILE A 37 18.83 17.81 -0.92
C ILE A 37 17.49 17.99 -1.64
N MET A 38 16.99 19.22 -1.73
CA MET A 38 15.74 19.53 -2.41
C MET A 38 15.81 19.20 -3.91
N GLN A 39 16.90 19.54 -4.60
CA GLN A 39 17.10 19.20 -6.02
C GLN A 39 17.14 17.68 -6.25
N ILE A 40 17.79 16.93 -5.37
CA ILE A 40 17.80 15.45 -5.43
C ILE A 40 16.37 14.93 -5.23
N ASN A 41 15.65 15.45 -4.23
CA ASN A 41 14.28 15.02 -3.93
C ASN A 41 13.32 15.26 -5.10
N CYS A 42 13.46 16.39 -5.84
CA CYS A 42 12.67 16.67 -7.04
C CYS A 42 12.84 15.64 -8.17
N CYS A 43 13.85 14.78 -8.11
CA CYS A 43 14.03 13.71 -9.09
C CYS A 43 13.14 12.48 -8.82
N PHE A 44 12.44 12.42 -7.68
CA PHE A 44 11.67 11.24 -7.26
C PHE A 44 10.21 11.60 -6.97
N PRO A 45 9.27 10.65 -7.15
CA PRO A 45 7.91 10.82 -6.66
C PRO A 45 7.86 11.02 -5.15
N GLU A 46 6.87 11.79 -4.68
CA GLU A 46 6.70 12.09 -3.25
C GLU A 46 6.60 10.82 -2.39
N GLU A 47 5.88 9.80 -2.88
CA GLU A 47 5.75 8.51 -2.18
C GLU A 47 7.11 7.83 -1.96
N ILE A 48 8.04 7.93 -2.93
CA ILE A 48 9.39 7.39 -2.79
C ILE A 48 10.19 8.18 -1.75
N ILE A 49 10.08 9.51 -1.75
CA ILE A 49 10.72 10.34 -0.74
C ILE A 49 10.19 10.00 0.66
N ARG A 50 8.86 9.89 0.79
CA ARG A 50 8.20 9.54 2.05
C ARG A 50 8.62 8.17 2.54
N TYR A 51 8.68 7.18 1.65
CA TYR A 51 9.15 5.82 1.97
C TYR A 51 10.54 5.80 2.61
N TYR A 52 11.46 6.65 2.14
CA TYR A 52 12.82 6.76 2.69
C TYR A 52 12.97 7.79 3.80
N SER A 53 11.91 8.55 4.13
CA SER A 53 11.96 9.58 5.17
C SER A 53 12.07 8.94 6.56
N PRO A 54 12.89 9.50 7.48
CA PRO A 54 12.95 9.03 8.85
C PRO A 54 11.57 9.05 9.53
N GLY A 55 11.21 7.99 10.26
CA GLY A 55 9.94 7.91 11.00
C GLY A 55 8.72 7.44 10.17
N TYR A 56 8.84 7.31 8.85
CA TYR A 56 7.72 6.87 8.02
C TYR A 56 7.27 5.42 8.29
N PRO A 57 8.17 4.44 8.53
CA PRO A 57 7.75 3.09 8.91
C PRO A 57 6.84 3.07 10.14
N GLU A 58 7.12 3.92 11.14
CA GLU A 58 6.31 4.06 12.35
C GLU A 58 4.92 4.60 12.02
N THR A 59 4.80 5.62 11.16
CA THR A 59 3.50 6.10 10.67
C THR A 59 2.68 5.02 9.97
N LEU A 60 3.34 4.11 9.23
CA LEU A 60 2.65 2.98 8.60
C LEU A 60 2.14 1.99 9.66
N LEU A 61 2.89 1.75 10.73
CA LEU A 61 2.46 0.89 11.83
C LEU A 61 1.26 1.49 12.57
N GLU A 62 1.27 2.79 12.86
CA GLU A 62 0.12 3.49 13.45
C GLU A 62 -1.14 3.36 12.57
N ALA A 63 -0.99 3.44 11.24
CA ALA A 63 -2.09 3.24 10.32
C ALA A 63 -2.64 1.80 10.36
N VAL A 64 -1.79 0.79 10.58
CA VAL A 64 -2.20 -0.60 10.76
C VAL A 64 -3.00 -0.77 12.06
N GLU A 65 -2.56 -0.15 13.16
CA GLU A 65 -3.27 -0.21 14.45
C GLU A 65 -4.67 0.40 14.39
N GLN A 66 -4.85 1.44 13.58
CA GLN A 66 -6.15 2.12 13.39
C GLN A 66 -7.03 1.45 12.34
N TYR A 67 -6.49 0.52 11.55
CA TYR A 67 -7.22 -0.07 10.43
C TYR A 67 -8.28 -1.07 10.91
N GLN A 68 -9.54 -0.82 10.53
CA GLN A 68 -10.64 -1.78 10.70
C GLN A 68 -10.85 -2.57 9.39
N PRO A 69 -10.54 -3.88 9.35
CA PRO A 69 -10.73 -4.68 8.15
C PRO A 69 -12.20 -4.74 7.74
N LYS A 70 -12.49 -4.41 6.48
CA LYS A 70 -13.84 -4.49 5.90
C LYS A 70 -14.20 -5.86 5.34
N CYS A 71 -13.29 -6.83 5.41
CA CYS A 71 -13.55 -8.17 4.91
C CYS A 71 -14.32 -8.96 5.96
N PRO A 72 -15.52 -9.51 5.65
CA PRO A 72 -16.15 -10.49 6.50
C PRO A 72 -15.18 -11.66 6.63
N SER A 73 -14.86 -12.06 7.86
CA SER A 73 -14.04 -13.23 8.13
C SER A 73 -14.65 -14.43 7.39
N ILE A 74 -13.95 -14.93 6.35
CA ILE A 74 -14.32 -16.18 5.65
C ILE A 74 -14.45 -17.34 6.65
N LEU A 75 -13.75 -17.26 7.79
CA LEU A 75 -13.82 -18.20 8.90
C LEU A 75 -15.12 -18.15 9.73
N SER A 76 -16.00 -17.17 9.50
CA SER A 76 -17.27 -17.04 10.22
C SER A 76 -18.47 -17.64 9.48
N LEU A 77 -18.28 -18.20 8.29
CA LEU A 77 -19.37 -18.80 7.49
C LEU A 77 -19.78 -20.22 7.91
N ASP A 78 -19.07 -20.89 8.81
CA ASP A 78 -19.33 -22.31 9.15
C ASP A 78 -20.26 -22.55 10.35
N GLN A 79 -21.17 -21.64 10.69
CA GLN A 79 -22.08 -21.86 11.83
C GLN A 79 -23.56 -21.57 11.59
N LYS A 80 -24.00 -21.33 10.35
CA LYS A 80 -25.44 -21.15 10.08
C LYS A 80 -25.92 -21.83 8.81
N THR A 81 -25.76 -23.16 8.74
CA THR A 81 -26.58 -24.01 7.85
C THR A 81 -26.89 -25.37 8.50
N LEU A 82 -27.26 -25.35 9.78
CA LEU A 82 -28.01 -26.42 10.43
C LEU A 82 -29.27 -25.76 10.99
N ASP A 83 -30.27 -25.56 10.14
CA ASP A 83 -31.68 -25.33 10.48
C ASP A 83 -32.48 -25.17 9.18
N TYR A 84 -32.49 -26.21 8.34
CA TYR A 84 -33.59 -26.44 7.41
C TYR A 84 -33.77 -27.96 7.27
N SER A 85 -34.14 -28.59 8.38
CA SER A 85 -34.77 -29.90 8.31
C SER A 85 -36.26 -29.71 7.99
N ASP A 86 -36.68 -30.42 6.95
CA ASP A 86 -37.99 -31.04 6.84
C ASP A 86 -39.17 -30.16 6.37
N SER A 87 -39.37 -30.15 5.05
CA SER A 87 -40.70 -30.37 4.48
C SER A 87 -40.56 -30.89 3.05
N THR A 88 -40.85 -32.17 2.91
CA THR A 88 -41.32 -32.78 1.67
C THR A 88 -42.48 -31.95 1.10
N PHE A 89 -42.50 -31.68 -0.22
CA PHE A 89 -43.61 -32.02 -1.14
C PHE A 89 -43.45 -31.35 -2.55
N SER A 90 -43.37 -32.22 -3.56
CA SER A 90 -43.87 -32.10 -4.96
C SER A 90 -43.13 -31.27 -6.02
N ILE A 91 -42.61 -32.01 -7.01
CA ILE A 91 -42.23 -31.55 -8.35
C ILE A 91 -43.52 -31.33 -9.18
N PRO A 92 -43.78 -30.16 -9.78
CA PRO A 92 -44.79 -30.06 -10.82
C PRO A 92 -44.21 -30.56 -12.15
N MET A 93 -44.82 -31.63 -12.67
CA MET A 93 -44.71 -32.04 -14.08
C MET A 93 -45.25 -30.91 -14.97
N TYR A 94 -44.49 -30.50 -15.97
CA TYR A 94 -44.98 -29.59 -17.01
C TYR A 94 -45.75 -30.40 -18.07
N ASP A 95 -46.94 -29.93 -18.41
CA ASP A 95 -47.83 -30.50 -19.42
C ASP A 95 -47.22 -30.48 -20.83
N GLU A 96 -47.39 -31.60 -21.53
CA GLU A 96 -47.13 -31.76 -22.95
C GLU A 96 -48.37 -31.26 -23.73
N GLN A 97 -48.26 -30.10 -24.39
CA GLN A 97 -49.19 -29.70 -25.45
C GLN A 97 -48.40 -29.21 -26.68
N GLY A 98 -48.53 -29.98 -27.76
CA GLY A 98 -48.03 -29.70 -29.10
C GLY A 98 -48.27 -30.88 -30.03
#